data_AF-A0A0W1QK69-F1
#
_entry.id   AF-A0A0W1QK69-F1
#
_cell.length_a   1.000
_cell.length_b   1.000
_cell.length_c   1.000
_cell.angle_alpha   90.00
_cell.angle_beta   90.00
_cell.angle_gamma   90.00
#
_symmetry.space_group_name_H-M   'P 1'
#
loop_
_entity.id
_entity.type
_entity.pdbx_description
1 polymer ?
#
loop_
_entity_poly.entity_id
_entity_poly.type
_entity_poly.pdbx_seq_one_letter_code
_entity_poly.pdbx_strand_id
1 'polypeptide(L)'
;MNKLMSSGGSAPAVLDPFSFHGHTASVIKGIGGATPNADPTYAFHTEYVRLARGRANFAIHLPDLEAKQGTLVLRVHLLPDEPGSVASMVTSERIQLNRLAQNGGHVQVTFEAFRSARYALMGLVAGQTDASASDLRVTVERLYDETAIDLEDRGDGAPTRFGNFTGFKKAAHIIAVEAPTLGAPTSQIATRAQLDEPIFEQQRRALGLGGADELAAWSAVYQWQALAVFEMAQAGARGLLVGSNSDHLAALLAAQGCALTVRSGGASPSEGADLQQALHQGDLLDFDFVCSAWLEPGLDPDAVQRMIESSFGCLRPSGLAVHVVGTGAYGPGFSRAALERLSLNMLSKGHDVARLRLAPHRPEFDCEPGAAGFIARRTSRWL
;
A
#
# COMPACT_ATOMS: atom_id res chain seq x y z
N MET A 1 2.20 -34.31 -16.81
CA MET A 1 2.33 -34.46 -15.35
C MET A 1 2.74 -33.12 -14.78
N ASN A 2 1.76 -32.27 -14.48
CA ASN A 2 2.00 -30.92 -13.93
C ASN A 2 2.13 -31.02 -12.42
N LYS A 3 3.29 -30.59 -11.92
CA LYS A 3 3.56 -30.40 -10.51
C LYS A 3 2.72 -29.18 -10.10
N LEU A 4 1.57 -29.41 -9.46
CA LEU A 4 0.84 -28.35 -8.78
C LEU A 4 1.79 -27.71 -7.77
N MET A 5 2.14 -26.45 -7.99
CA MET A 5 2.79 -25.63 -6.97
C MET A 5 1.76 -25.46 -5.86
N SER A 6 1.99 -26.17 -4.75
CA SER A 6 1.25 -25.98 -3.51
C SER A 6 1.43 -24.53 -3.07
N SER A 7 0.32 -23.85 -2.82
CA SER A 7 0.24 -22.57 -2.12
C SER A 7 1.01 -22.66 -0.79
N GLY A 8 2.24 -22.13 -0.76
CA GLY A 8 3.10 -22.08 0.42
C GLY A 8 2.64 -21.01 1.41
N GLY A 9 1.42 -21.10 1.92
CA GLY A 9 1.03 -20.34 3.10
C GLY A 9 1.66 -21.00 4.32
N SER A 10 2.69 -20.37 4.90
CA SER A 10 3.21 -20.81 6.21
C SER A 10 2.07 -20.76 7.23
N ALA A 11 1.87 -21.85 7.98
CA ALA A 11 0.83 -21.92 8.99
C ALA A 11 1.04 -20.79 10.03
N PRO A 12 -0.03 -20.16 10.53
CA PRO A 12 0.09 -19.12 11.54
C PRO A 12 0.79 -19.68 12.78
N ALA A 13 1.80 -18.97 13.25
CA ALA A 13 2.55 -19.35 14.42
C ALA A 13 1.83 -18.89 15.68
N VAL A 14 1.80 -19.74 16.71
CA VAL A 14 1.24 -19.40 18.02
C VAL A 14 2.32 -18.72 18.85
N LEU A 15 2.00 -17.55 19.40
CA LEU A 15 2.86 -16.82 20.31
C LEU A 15 2.35 -16.95 21.74
N ASP A 16 3.27 -16.97 22.70
CA ASP A 16 2.92 -16.84 24.11
C ASP A 16 2.51 -15.38 24.41
N PRO A 17 1.26 -15.12 24.83
CA PRO A 17 0.79 -13.77 25.12
C PRO A 17 1.43 -13.12 26.35
N PHE A 18 2.10 -13.87 27.22
CA PHE A 18 2.63 -13.35 28.49
C PHE A 18 4.15 -13.49 28.64
N SER A 19 4.85 -13.91 27.59
CA SER A 19 6.28 -14.20 27.66
C SER A 19 7.15 -12.96 27.96
N PHE A 20 6.76 -11.77 27.49
CA PHE A 20 7.60 -10.58 27.64
C PHE A 20 7.78 -10.11 29.09
N HIS A 21 6.73 -10.20 29.91
CA HIS A 21 6.77 -9.81 31.33
C HIS A 21 6.85 -11.01 32.29
N GLY A 22 7.14 -12.21 31.78
CA GLY A 22 7.31 -13.40 32.62
C GLY A 22 6.02 -13.85 33.30
N HIS A 23 4.91 -13.91 32.56
CA HIS A 23 3.62 -14.42 33.05
C HIS A 23 3.06 -13.65 34.25
N THR A 24 3.08 -12.31 34.23
CA THR A 24 2.33 -11.52 35.20
C THR A 24 0.82 -11.68 35.02
N ALA A 25 0.05 -11.36 36.06
CA ALA A 25 -1.39 -11.35 36.05
C ALA A 25 -1.93 -10.32 35.05
N SER A 26 -2.95 -10.72 34.31
CA SER A 26 -3.71 -9.83 33.43
C SER A 26 -4.76 -9.06 34.22
N VAL A 27 -5.08 -7.84 33.78
CA VAL A 27 -6.26 -7.10 34.23
C VAL A 27 -7.57 -7.79 33.79
N ILE A 28 -7.53 -8.61 32.74
CA ILE A 28 -8.63 -9.50 32.35
C ILE A 28 -8.58 -10.73 33.25
N LYS A 29 -9.65 -10.98 34.00
CA LYS A 29 -9.68 -12.06 34.99
C LYS A 29 -9.65 -13.43 34.31
N GLY A 30 -8.95 -14.39 34.93
CA GLY A 30 -8.90 -15.78 34.48
C GLY A 30 -7.71 -16.12 33.58
N ILE A 31 -6.94 -15.13 33.13
CA ILE A 31 -5.76 -15.32 32.27
C ILE A 31 -4.50 -14.65 32.84
N GLY A 32 -3.33 -15.06 32.34
CA GLY A 32 -2.02 -14.62 32.87
C GLY A 32 -1.58 -15.44 34.08
N GLY A 33 -0.55 -14.97 34.80
CA GLY A 33 -0.10 -15.63 36.03
C GLY A 33 -0.67 -15.02 37.31
N ALA A 34 -0.11 -15.42 38.45
CA ALA A 34 -0.61 -15.00 39.76
C ALA A 34 -0.05 -13.66 40.26
N THR A 35 1.08 -13.21 39.72
CA THR A 35 1.81 -12.04 40.20
C THR A 35 1.33 -10.77 39.50
N PRO A 36 0.81 -9.75 40.21
CA PRO A 36 0.37 -8.50 39.58
C PRO A 36 1.46 -7.83 38.75
N ASN A 37 1.07 -7.25 37.60
CA ASN A 37 1.97 -6.39 36.83
C ASN A 37 2.09 -5.00 37.51
N ALA A 38 3.20 -4.30 37.27
CA ALA A 38 3.41 -2.94 37.76
C ALA A 38 2.43 -1.93 37.12
N ASP A 39 2.03 -2.17 35.86
CA ASP A 39 0.97 -1.41 35.20
C ASP A 39 -0.39 -2.06 35.49
N PRO A 40 -1.30 -1.39 36.23
CA PRO A 40 -2.62 -1.93 36.55
C PRO A 40 -3.54 -2.07 35.33
N THR A 41 -3.17 -1.49 34.18
CA THR A 41 -3.90 -1.61 32.92
C THR A 41 -3.41 -2.75 32.04
N TYR A 42 -2.34 -3.45 32.45
CA TYR A 42 -1.71 -4.51 31.67
C TYR A 42 -2.69 -5.68 31.40
N ALA A 43 -2.90 -6.00 30.13
CA ALA A 43 -3.62 -7.21 29.74
C ALA A 43 -2.66 -8.32 29.34
N PHE A 44 -1.78 -8.08 28.37
CA PHE A 44 -0.82 -9.07 27.86
C PHE A 44 0.28 -8.38 27.03
N HIS A 45 1.41 -9.06 26.79
CA HIS A 45 2.47 -8.60 25.90
C HIS A 45 3.29 -9.80 25.39
N THR A 46 3.24 -10.05 24.08
CA THR A 46 4.02 -11.13 23.46
C THR A 46 5.51 -10.81 23.43
N GLU A 47 6.36 -11.80 23.23
CA GLU A 47 7.74 -11.55 22.83
C GLU A 47 7.84 -10.80 21.49
N TYR A 48 9.02 -10.26 21.23
CA TYR A 48 9.36 -9.62 19.96
C TYR A 48 9.83 -10.68 18.96
N VAL A 49 9.01 -10.94 17.94
CA VAL A 49 9.31 -11.92 16.89
C VAL A 49 9.71 -11.26 15.58
N ARG A 50 10.58 -11.94 14.81
CA ARG A 50 10.89 -11.54 13.45
C ARG A 50 9.79 -12.02 12.51
N LEU A 51 9.34 -11.13 11.65
CA LEU A 51 8.32 -11.43 10.65
C LEU A 51 8.90 -11.27 9.26
N ALA A 52 8.44 -12.11 8.33
CA ALA A 52 8.69 -11.89 6.93
C ALA A 52 8.05 -10.55 6.52
N ARG A 53 8.70 -9.88 5.58
CA ARG A 53 8.28 -8.57 5.12
C ARG A 53 6.91 -8.57 4.45
N GLY A 54 6.22 -7.44 4.59
CA GLY A 54 4.97 -7.12 3.93
C GLY A 54 3.84 -7.09 4.94
N ARG A 55 2.61 -7.16 4.45
CA ARG A 55 1.42 -7.18 5.30
C ARG A 55 1.46 -8.43 6.21
N ALA A 56 1.40 -8.19 7.51
CA ALA A 56 1.31 -9.19 8.57
C ALA A 56 0.08 -8.91 9.44
N ASN A 57 -0.37 -9.93 10.15
CA ASN A 57 -1.51 -9.86 11.05
C ASN A 57 -1.21 -10.58 12.36
N PHE A 58 -1.52 -9.92 13.48
CA PHE A 58 -1.77 -10.63 14.71
C PHE A 58 -3.25 -10.99 14.78
N ALA A 59 -3.57 -12.25 15.03
CA ALA A 59 -4.92 -12.70 15.34
C ALA A 59 -5.00 -13.08 16.82
N ILE A 60 -5.95 -12.47 17.52
CA ILE A 60 -6.20 -12.62 18.95
C ILE A 60 -7.53 -13.36 19.12
N HIS A 61 -7.55 -14.33 20.02
CA HIS A 61 -8.76 -15.00 20.47
C HIS A 61 -8.77 -15.09 22.00
N LEU A 62 -9.84 -14.60 22.61
CA LEU A 62 -10.15 -14.70 24.04
C LEU A 62 -11.38 -15.61 24.19
N PRO A 63 -11.21 -16.93 24.38
CA PRO A 63 -12.32 -17.84 24.61
C PRO A 63 -13.12 -17.46 25.86
N ASP A 64 -14.43 -17.64 25.78
CA ASP A 64 -15.39 -17.35 26.86
C ASP A 64 -15.26 -15.92 27.42
N LEU A 65 -14.88 -14.96 26.56
CA LEU A 65 -14.77 -13.56 26.95
C LEU A 65 -16.14 -13.02 27.38
N GLU A 66 -16.23 -12.61 28.64
CA GLU A 66 -17.36 -11.89 29.20
C GLU A 66 -16.90 -10.50 29.63
N ALA A 67 -17.62 -9.45 29.22
CA ALA A 67 -17.37 -8.08 29.65
C ALA A 67 -18.60 -7.21 29.45
N LYS A 68 -18.91 -6.33 30.42
CA LYS A 68 -19.93 -5.27 30.26
C LYS A 68 -19.26 -3.92 29.98
N GLN A 69 -18.04 -3.73 30.46
CA GLN A 69 -17.29 -2.47 30.31
C GLN A 69 -15.78 -2.67 30.16
N GLY A 70 -15.12 -1.63 29.64
CA GLY A 70 -13.68 -1.56 29.42
C GLY A 70 -13.32 -1.50 27.94
N THR A 71 -12.20 -0.84 27.64
CA THR A 71 -11.68 -0.71 26.27
C THR A 71 -10.32 -1.38 26.17
N LEU A 72 -10.23 -2.45 25.37
CA LEU A 72 -8.96 -3.07 25.01
C LEU A 72 -8.26 -2.21 23.96
N VAL A 73 -7.06 -1.76 24.29
CA VAL A 73 -6.13 -1.06 23.40
C VAL A 73 -5.07 -2.05 22.99
N LEU A 74 -5.09 -2.45 21.72
CA LEU A 74 -4.06 -3.27 21.12
C LEU A 74 -3.00 -2.33 20.51
N ARG A 75 -1.73 -2.65 20.71
CA ARG A 75 -0.61 -1.91 20.13
C ARG A 75 0.39 -2.89 19.54
N VAL A 76 0.79 -2.64 18.30
CA VAL A 76 1.92 -3.35 17.70
C VAL A 76 3.14 -2.47 17.87
N HIS A 77 4.16 -3.00 18.54
CA HIS A 77 5.44 -2.36 18.68
C HIS A 77 6.45 -2.96 17.70
N LEU A 78 7.30 -2.09 17.17
CA LEU A 78 8.45 -2.42 16.32
C LEU A 78 9.71 -2.12 17.11
N LEU A 79 10.61 -3.09 17.19
CA LEU A 79 11.95 -2.92 17.69
C LEU A 79 12.93 -3.14 16.53
N PRO A 80 13.65 -2.10 16.07
CA PRO A 80 14.66 -2.26 15.03
C PRO A 80 15.78 -3.20 15.53
N ASP A 81 16.39 -3.94 14.61
CA ASP A 81 17.54 -4.80 14.93
C ASP A 81 18.83 -4.00 15.21
N GLU A 82 18.84 -2.70 14.93
CA GLU A 82 19.99 -1.82 15.18
C GLU A 82 20.32 -1.73 16.69
N PRO A 83 21.60 -1.88 17.09
CA PRO A 83 22.00 -1.77 18.48
C PRO A 83 21.62 -0.41 19.10
N GLY A 84 20.93 -0.44 20.24
CA GLY A 84 20.53 0.76 20.97
C GLY A 84 19.21 1.39 20.48
N SER A 85 18.56 0.81 19.46
CA SER A 85 17.23 1.26 19.06
C SER A 85 16.19 1.02 20.15
N VAL A 86 15.20 1.90 20.19
CA VAL A 86 14.07 1.84 21.12
C VAL A 86 12.84 1.38 20.36
N ALA A 87 11.99 0.59 21.03
CA ALA A 87 10.73 0.16 20.46
C ALA A 87 9.82 1.37 20.15
N SER A 88 9.20 1.38 18.98
CA SER A 88 8.23 2.39 18.54
C SER A 88 6.89 1.74 18.23
N MET A 89 5.80 2.51 18.29
CA MET A 89 4.46 2.00 17.99
C MET A 89 4.16 2.11 16.49
N VAL A 90 3.80 0.98 15.87
CA VAL A 90 3.46 0.89 14.44
C VAL A 90 1.98 1.09 14.18
N THR A 91 1.14 0.49 15.03
CA THR A 91 -0.32 0.66 14.92
C THR A 91 -0.97 0.47 16.28
N SER A 92 -2.16 1.05 16.45
CA SER A 92 -2.98 0.85 17.63
C SER A 92 -4.45 0.77 17.28
N GLU A 93 -5.12 -0.25 17.83
CA GLU A 93 -6.54 -0.50 17.68
C GLU A 93 -7.23 -0.37 19.04
N ARG A 94 -8.42 0.24 19.06
CA ARG A 94 -9.22 0.42 20.29
C ARG A 94 -10.55 -0.28 20.14
N ILE A 95 -10.82 -1.22 21.02
CA ILE A 95 -11.97 -2.13 20.92
C ILE A 95 -12.71 -2.14 22.25
N GLN A 96 -14.02 -1.97 22.19
CA GLN A 96 -14.87 -2.12 23.38
C GLN A 96 -14.99 -3.61 23.73
N LEU A 97 -14.65 -3.99 24.96
CA LEU A 97 -14.60 -5.39 25.39
C LEU A 97 -15.95 -6.09 25.31
N ASN A 98 -17.06 -5.38 25.57
CA ASN A 98 -18.41 -5.91 25.42
C ASN A 98 -18.75 -6.27 23.96
N ARG A 99 -18.28 -5.47 22.99
CA ARG A 99 -18.44 -5.79 21.56
C ARG A 99 -17.53 -6.93 21.14
N LEU A 100 -16.32 -6.98 21.68
CA LEU A 100 -15.41 -8.11 21.42
C LEU A 100 -16.00 -9.43 21.93
N ALA A 101 -16.60 -9.43 23.12
CA ALA A 101 -17.34 -10.57 23.66
C ALA A 101 -18.51 -11.00 22.75
N GLN A 102 -19.32 -10.04 22.28
CA GLN A 102 -20.41 -10.32 21.33
C GLN A 102 -19.93 -10.91 19.99
N ASN A 103 -18.70 -10.61 19.58
CA ASN A 103 -18.07 -11.14 18.38
C ASN A 103 -17.26 -12.43 18.64
N GLY A 104 -17.51 -13.12 19.75
CA GLY A 104 -16.85 -14.38 20.09
C GLY A 104 -15.38 -14.24 20.52
N GLY A 105 -14.96 -13.04 20.96
CA GLY A 105 -13.61 -12.84 21.49
C GLY A 105 -12.51 -12.74 20.43
N HIS A 106 -12.85 -12.58 19.15
CA HIS A 106 -11.90 -12.55 18.04
C HIS A 106 -11.60 -11.15 17.52
N VAL A 107 -10.32 -10.85 17.29
CA VAL A 107 -9.88 -9.61 16.62
C VAL A 107 -8.56 -9.83 15.90
N GLN A 108 -8.39 -9.17 14.76
CA GLN A 108 -7.15 -9.13 14.01
C GLN A 108 -6.59 -7.70 13.97
N VAL A 109 -5.26 -7.59 14.11
CA VAL A 109 -4.53 -6.33 13.94
C VAL A 109 -3.57 -6.50 12.78
N THR A 110 -3.82 -5.76 11.69
CA THR A 110 -2.98 -5.78 10.49
C THR A 110 -1.94 -4.65 10.55
N PHE A 111 -0.72 -4.94 10.14
CA PHE A 111 0.35 -3.95 10.02
C PHE A 111 1.34 -4.34 8.92
N GLU A 112 2.23 -3.42 8.58
CA GLU A 112 3.34 -3.66 7.66
C GLU A 112 4.57 -4.11 8.46
N ALA A 113 5.09 -5.31 8.14
CA ALA A 113 6.30 -5.85 8.71
C ALA A 113 7.53 -5.61 7.80
N PHE A 114 8.69 -5.40 8.42
CA PHE A 114 10.00 -5.23 7.80
C PHE A 114 10.96 -6.27 8.38
N ARG A 115 11.92 -6.78 7.58
CA ARG A 115 12.83 -7.85 8.05
C ARG A 115 13.86 -7.39 9.07
N SER A 116 14.23 -6.10 9.03
CA SER A 116 15.20 -5.45 9.94
C SER A 116 14.60 -5.05 11.28
N ALA A 117 13.46 -5.65 11.65
CA ALA A 117 12.71 -5.32 12.83
C ALA A 117 12.06 -6.56 13.44
N ARG A 118 11.79 -6.46 14.74
CA ARG A 118 11.00 -7.42 15.50
C ARG A 118 9.70 -6.77 15.95
N TYR A 119 8.66 -7.57 16.07
CA TYR A 119 7.32 -7.10 16.37
C TYR A 119 6.76 -7.80 17.59
N ALA A 120 6.10 -7.03 18.44
CA ALA A 120 5.35 -7.55 19.57
C ALA A 120 3.94 -6.95 19.61
N LEU A 121 2.99 -7.74 20.08
CA LEU A 121 1.63 -7.28 20.35
C LEU A 121 1.47 -7.05 21.86
N MET A 122 1.03 -5.85 22.22
CA MET A 122 0.69 -5.48 23.58
C MET A 122 -0.81 -5.17 23.69
N GLY A 123 -1.45 -5.73 24.73
CA GLY A 123 -2.81 -5.41 25.13
C GLY A 123 -2.84 -4.64 26.44
N LEU A 124 -3.60 -3.54 26.46
CA LEU A 124 -3.88 -2.75 27.66
C LEU A 124 -5.39 -2.53 27.78
N VAL A 125 -5.95 -2.53 29.00
CA VAL A 125 -7.35 -2.13 29.22
C VAL A 125 -7.42 -0.72 29.77
N ALA A 126 -7.97 0.20 28.98
CA ALA A 126 -8.18 1.56 29.39
C ALA A 126 -9.47 1.69 30.23
N GLY A 127 -9.33 2.27 31.42
CA GLY A 127 -10.44 2.51 32.35
C GLY A 127 -10.78 1.31 33.23
N GLN A 128 -11.94 1.38 33.89
CA GLN A 128 -12.47 0.27 34.70
C GLN A 128 -12.96 -0.86 33.80
N THR A 129 -12.73 -2.10 34.21
CA THR A 129 -13.19 -3.29 33.48
C THR A 129 -13.69 -4.37 34.42
N ASP A 130 -14.70 -5.10 33.97
CA ASP A 130 -15.21 -6.31 34.61
C ASP A 130 -14.88 -7.57 33.80
N ALA A 131 -13.97 -7.46 32.82
CA ALA A 131 -13.73 -8.51 31.86
C ALA A 131 -13.12 -9.78 32.48
N SER A 132 -13.57 -10.93 31.98
CA SER A 132 -12.99 -12.25 32.26
C SER A 132 -12.95 -13.09 30.99
N ALA A 133 -11.95 -13.98 30.89
CA ALA A 133 -11.82 -14.95 29.81
C ALA A 133 -11.20 -16.25 30.37
N SER A 134 -11.38 -17.37 29.67
CA SER A 134 -10.82 -18.66 30.08
C SER A 134 -9.39 -18.89 29.57
N ASP A 135 -9.03 -18.24 28.46
CA ASP A 135 -7.71 -18.36 27.82
C ASP A 135 -7.43 -17.10 26.96
N LEU A 136 -6.20 -16.97 26.47
CA LEU A 136 -5.81 -15.99 25.46
C LEU A 136 -4.87 -16.64 24.47
N ARG A 137 -5.23 -16.58 23.19
CA ARG A 137 -4.38 -17.06 22.10
C ARG A 137 -4.00 -15.91 21.19
N VAL A 138 -2.71 -15.78 20.94
CA VAL A 138 -2.17 -14.86 19.94
C VAL A 138 -1.49 -15.69 18.88
N THR A 139 -1.86 -15.44 17.63
CA THR A 139 -1.19 -16.02 16.47
C THR A 139 -0.70 -14.93 15.56
N VAL A 140 0.38 -15.21 14.83
CA VAL A 140 0.94 -14.31 13.83
C VAL A 140 1.21 -15.08 12.56
N GLU A 141 0.83 -14.52 11.42
CA GLU A 141 1.22 -15.10 10.14
C GLU A 141 2.62 -14.65 9.75
N ARG A 142 3.25 -15.43 8.85
CA ARG A 142 4.51 -15.05 8.20
C ARG A 142 5.67 -14.81 9.18
N LEU A 143 5.91 -15.73 10.12
CA LEU A 143 7.19 -15.73 10.85
C LEU A 143 8.36 -15.72 9.86
N TYR A 144 9.40 -14.97 10.20
CA TYR A 144 10.62 -14.95 9.42
C TYR A 144 11.30 -16.34 9.49
N ASP A 145 11.52 -16.95 8.32
CA ASP A 145 12.27 -18.19 8.20
C ASP A 145 13.74 -17.87 7.94
N GLU A 146 14.59 -18.09 8.94
CA GLU A 146 16.04 -17.92 8.85
C GLU A 146 16.70 -18.88 7.85
N THR A 147 16.01 -19.89 7.31
CA THR A 147 16.57 -20.77 6.28
C THR A 147 16.32 -20.27 4.85
N ALA A 148 15.45 -19.26 4.69
CA ALA A 148 15.17 -18.60 3.42
C ALA A 148 16.18 -17.46 3.12
N ILE A 149 17.47 -17.72 3.34
CA ILE A 149 18.57 -16.74 3.27
C ILE A 149 18.89 -16.28 1.83
N ASP A 150 18.48 -17.04 0.80
CA ASP A 150 18.99 -16.87 -0.58
C ASP A 150 18.46 -15.64 -1.36
N LEU A 151 17.75 -14.70 -0.73
CA LEU A 151 17.39 -13.41 -1.37
C LEU A 151 18.04 -12.25 -0.60
N GLU A 152 19.38 -12.26 -0.65
CA GLU A 152 20.29 -11.20 -0.21
C GLU A 152 19.94 -9.82 -0.84
N ASP A 153 20.26 -8.74 -0.12
CA ASP A 153 20.38 -7.34 -0.59
C ASP A 153 19.13 -6.54 -1.00
N ARG A 154 17.91 -7.01 -0.72
CA ARG A 154 16.73 -6.14 -0.87
C ARG A 154 16.66 -5.17 0.32
N GLY A 155 17.16 -3.95 0.15
CA GLY A 155 17.09 -2.87 1.15
C GLY A 155 15.71 -2.76 1.79
N ASP A 156 15.57 -3.35 2.98
CA ASP A 156 14.28 -3.71 3.55
C ASP A 156 13.61 -2.52 4.22
N GLY A 157 12.53 -2.04 3.63
CA GLY A 157 11.79 -0.88 4.15
C GLY A 157 12.56 0.45 4.05
N ALA A 158 13.76 0.45 3.47
CA ALA A 158 14.51 1.68 3.21
C ALA A 158 13.71 2.58 2.24
N PRO A 159 13.61 3.90 2.51
CA PRO A 159 13.04 4.83 1.56
C PRO A 159 13.75 4.74 0.20
N THR A 160 13.02 5.02 -0.88
CA THR A 160 13.67 5.23 -2.18
C THR A 160 14.74 6.31 -2.06
N ARG A 161 15.91 6.05 -2.65
CA ARG A 161 16.98 7.05 -2.79
C ARG A 161 16.78 7.97 -3.99
N PHE A 162 15.79 7.67 -4.83
CA PHE A 162 15.53 8.36 -6.08
C PHE A 162 14.39 9.37 -5.93
N GLY A 163 14.39 10.32 -6.84
CA GLY A 163 13.33 11.30 -6.97
C GLY A 163 13.56 12.61 -6.25
N ASN A 164 12.91 13.65 -6.75
CA ASN A 164 12.96 14.97 -6.17
C ASN A 164 11.87 15.13 -5.10
N PHE A 165 12.28 15.08 -3.83
CA PHE A 165 11.38 15.25 -2.69
C PHE A 165 10.82 16.66 -2.56
N THR A 166 11.46 17.65 -3.19
CA THR A 166 10.98 19.04 -3.20
C THR A 166 9.86 19.28 -4.20
N GLY A 167 9.57 18.32 -5.09
CA GLY A 167 8.47 18.40 -6.07
C GLY A 167 7.09 18.25 -5.44
N PHE A 168 6.98 17.54 -4.32
CA PHE A 168 5.74 17.40 -3.52
C PHE A 168 5.68 18.48 -2.44
N LYS A 169 5.61 19.76 -2.83
CA LYS A 169 5.38 20.84 -1.86
C LYS A 169 3.95 20.79 -1.35
N LYS A 170 3.77 21.01 -0.04
CA LYS A 170 2.45 21.24 0.54
C LYS A 170 1.75 22.36 -0.21
N ALA A 171 0.59 22.04 -0.80
CA ALA A 171 -0.27 23.02 -1.43
C ALA A 171 -1.37 23.42 -0.45
N ALA A 172 -1.78 24.69 -0.49
CA ALA A 172 -2.94 25.16 0.29
C ALA A 172 -4.25 24.51 -0.16
N HIS A 173 -4.32 24.09 -1.43
CA HIS A 173 -5.48 23.46 -2.04
C HIS A 173 -5.07 22.23 -2.85
N ILE A 174 -5.88 21.16 -2.75
CA ILE A 174 -5.71 19.93 -3.51
C ILE A 174 -6.17 20.08 -4.96
N ILE A 175 -7.16 20.94 -5.23
CA ILE A 175 -7.69 21.21 -6.57
C ILE A 175 -7.08 22.52 -7.09
N ALA A 176 -6.58 22.50 -8.31
CA ALA A 176 -6.13 23.65 -9.09
C ALA A 176 -7.13 23.95 -10.21
N VAL A 177 -7.27 25.25 -10.54
CA VAL A 177 -8.12 25.73 -11.64
C VAL A 177 -7.31 25.91 -12.93
N GLU A 178 -5.98 25.97 -12.81
CA GLU A 178 -5.06 26.11 -13.92
C GLU A 178 -5.15 24.92 -14.89
N ALA A 179 -5.00 25.19 -16.18
CA ALA A 179 -5.02 24.17 -17.21
C ALA A 179 -3.91 23.13 -17.01
N PRO A 180 -4.18 21.84 -17.22
CA PRO A 180 -3.17 20.80 -17.09
C PRO A 180 -2.19 20.84 -18.26
N THR A 181 -0.92 20.52 -18.01
CA THR A 181 0.13 20.50 -19.05
C THR A 181 0.99 19.25 -18.91
N LEU A 182 1.66 18.82 -19.99
CA LEU A 182 2.56 17.67 -19.94
C LEU A 182 3.97 18.05 -19.45
N GLY A 183 4.37 19.31 -19.61
CA GLY A 183 5.68 19.79 -19.12
C GLY A 183 5.78 19.92 -17.59
N ALA A 184 4.66 19.99 -16.88
CA ALA A 184 4.61 19.99 -15.42
C ALA A 184 3.42 19.14 -14.95
N PRO A 185 3.51 17.81 -15.13
CA PRO A 185 2.38 16.92 -14.94
C PRO A 185 1.98 16.86 -13.46
N THR A 186 0.68 16.99 -13.22
CA THR A 186 0.06 16.72 -11.92
C THR A 186 -0.98 15.62 -12.09
N SER A 187 -1.74 15.27 -11.05
CA SER A 187 -2.93 14.43 -11.23
C SER A 187 -3.93 15.22 -12.09
N GLN A 188 -4.18 14.78 -13.31
CA GLN A 188 -4.82 15.62 -14.32
C GLN A 188 -5.54 14.84 -15.40
N ILE A 189 -6.49 15.49 -16.07
CA ILE A 189 -7.19 14.94 -17.22
C ILE A 189 -6.37 15.10 -18.50
N ALA A 190 -6.55 14.19 -19.44
CA ALA A 190 -6.08 14.35 -20.81
C ALA A 190 -6.90 15.44 -21.51
N THR A 191 -6.23 16.32 -22.24
CA THR A 191 -6.89 17.41 -22.99
C THR A 191 -6.31 17.52 -24.39
N ARG A 192 -7.11 18.02 -25.33
CA ARG A 192 -6.65 18.27 -26.71
C ARG A 192 -5.46 19.24 -26.74
N ALA A 193 -5.49 20.28 -25.91
CA ALA A 193 -4.39 21.25 -25.80
C ALA A 193 -3.05 20.61 -25.44
N GLN A 194 -3.04 19.54 -24.64
CA GLN A 194 -1.81 18.79 -24.33
C GLN A 194 -1.27 18.02 -25.52
N LEU A 195 -2.13 17.51 -26.41
CA LEU A 195 -1.71 16.84 -27.64
C LEU A 195 -1.05 17.83 -28.62
N ASP A 196 -1.43 19.10 -28.54
CA ASP A 196 -0.84 20.19 -29.33
C ASP A 196 0.46 20.74 -28.68
N GLU A 197 0.81 20.32 -27.45
CA GLU A 197 2.05 20.77 -26.81
C GLU A 197 3.30 20.21 -27.54
N PRO A 198 4.35 21.01 -27.79
CA PRO A 198 5.58 20.51 -28.41
C PRO A 198 6.22 19.34 -27.67
N ILE A 199 6.07 19.30 -26.35
CA ILE A 199 6.59 18.20 -25.53
C ILE A 199 5.88 16.87 -25.83
N PHE A 200 4.59 16.89 -26.19
CA PHE A 200 3.87 15.67 -26.51
C PHE A 200 4.50 14.97 -27.72
N GLU A 201 4.65 15.69 -28.83
CA GLU A 201 5.22 15.12 -30.06
C GLU A 201 6.70 14.74 -29.89
N GLN A 202 7.47 15.52 -29.13
CA GLN A 202 8.85 15.17 -28.81
C GLN A 202 8.92 13.81 -28.09
N GLN A 203 8.11 13.62 -27.05
CA GLN A 203 8.15 12.41 -26.22
C GLN A 203 7.48 11.22 -26.89
N ARG A 204 6.43 11.45 -27.68
CA ARG A 204 5.80 10.44 -28.52
C ARG A 204 6.80 9.79 -29.47
N ARG A 205 7.67 10.60 -30.09
CA ARG A 205 8.77 10.10 -30.93
C ARG A 205 9.81 9.34 -30.13
N ALA A 206 10.21 9.86 -28.96
CA ALA A 206 11.19 9.19 -28.09
C ALA A 206 10.71 7.80 -27.61
N LEU A 207 9.41 7.65 -27.37
CA LEU A 207 8.76 6.38 -27.01
C LEU A 207 8.46 5.47 -28.21
N GLY A 208 8.64 5.95 -29.45
CA GLY A 208 8.33 5.17 -30.66
C GLY A 208 6.84 4.97 -30.92
N LEU A 209 5.98 5.88 -30.47
CA LEU A 209 4.51 5.75 -30.47
C LEU A 209 3.86 6.26 -31.77
N GLY A 210 4.50 6.01 -32.91
CA GLY A 210 4.04 6.53 -34.22
C GLY A 210 2.70 5.96 -34.69
N GLY A 211 2.36 4.73 -34.30
CA GLY A 211 1.12 4.04 -34.67
C GLY A 211 0.10 3.88 -33.55
N ALA A 212 0.37 4.40 -32.35
CA ALA A 212 -0.54 4.30 -31.22
C ALA A 212 -1.74 5.25 -31.36
N ASP A 213 -2.88 4.83 -30.81
CA ASP A 213 -4.03 5.71 -30.58
C ASP A 213 -3.63 6.94 -29.73
N GLU A 214 -4.30 8.08 -29.93
CA GLU A 214 -3.97 9.34 -29.25
C GLU A 214 -4.00 9.22 -27.72
N LEU A 215 -4.99 8.53 -27.15
CA LEU A 215 -5.09 8.38 -25.68
C LEU A 215 -4.04 7.42 -25.14
N ALA A 216 -3.76 6.34 -25.86
CA ALA A 216 -2.66 5.43 -25.52
C ALA A 216 -1.31 6.16 -25.56
N ALA A 217 -1.10 6.98 -26.60
CA ALA A 217 0.11 7.80 -26.73
C ALA A 217 0.23 8.84 -25.62
N TRP A 218 -0.86 9.56 -25.31
CA TRP A 218 -0.92 10.50 -24.20
C TRP A 218 -0.59 9.84 -22.87
N SER A 219 -1.14 8.65 -22.63
CA SER A 219 -0.94 7.92 -21.36
C SER A 219 0.52 7.56 -21.14
N ALA A 220 1.19 7.03 -22.17
CA ALA A 220 2.61 6.70 -22.10
C ALA A 220 3.49 7.96 -21.95
N VAL A 221 3.18 9.03 -22.70
CA VAL A 221 3.89 10.31 -22.57
C VAL A 221 3.72 10.91 -21.17
N TYR A 222 2.50 10.89 -20.63
CA TYR A 222 2.19 11.39 -19.29
C TYR A 222 2.97 10.62 -18.22
N GLN A 223 2.96 9.28 -18.27
CA GLN A 223 3.70 8.44 -17.32
C GLN A 223 5.20 8.72 -17.38
N TRP A 224 5.77 8.78 -18.58
CA TRP A 224 7.17 9.13 -18.78
C TRP A 224 7.49 10.52 -18.21
N GLN A 225 6.69 11.54 -18.55
CA GLN A 225 6.91 12.91 -18.07
C GLN A 225 6.79 13.01 -16.56
N ALA A 226 5.83 12.32 -15.94
CA ALA A 226 5.73 12.26 -14.49
C ALA A 226 7.00 11.68 -13.87
N LEU A 227 7.47 10.52 -14.33
CA LEU A 227 8.69 9.92 -13.81
C LEU A 227 9.92 10.81 -14.03
N ALA A 228 10.02 11.49 -15.17
CA ALA A 228 11.13 12.39 -15.48
C ALA A 228 11.12 13.65 -14.59
N VAL A 229 9.99 14.34 -14.48
CA VAL A 229 9.85 15.58 -13.70
C VAL A 229 10.04 15.32 -12.20
N PHE A 230 9.58 14.16 -11.70
CA PHE A 230 9.82 13.75 -10.32
C PHE A 230 11.17 13.07 -10.12
N GLU A 231 12.04 13.02 -11.14
CA GLU A 231 13.39 12.45 -11.11
C GLU A 231 13.42 10.97 -10.65
N MET A 232 12.39 10.20 -10.97
CA MET A 232 12.29 8.78 -10.60
C MET A 232 12.97 7.84 -11.60
N ALA A 233 13.03 8.24 -12.87
CA ALA A 233 13.65 7.47 -13.95
C ALA A 233 15.19 7.63 -13.95
N GLN A 234 15.85 7.11 -12.91
CA GLN A 234 17.31 7.15 -12.76
C GLN A 234 17.92 5.75 -12.84
N ALA A 235 19.20 5.67 -13.23
CA ALA A 235 19.93 4.41 -13.29
C ALA A 235 19.90 3.67 -11.94
N GLY A 236 19.53 2.39 -11.98
CA GLY A 236 19.36 1.54 -10.81
C GLY A 236 18.02 1.68 -10.09
N ALA A 237 17.12 2.57 -10.52
CA ALA A 237 15.76 2.64 -9.98
C ALA A 237 14.96 1.40 -10.39
N ARG A 238 14.16 0.89 -9.46
CA ARG A 238 13.31 -0.29 -9.65
C ARG A 238 11.88 0.13 -9.97
N GLY A 239 11.39 -0.28 -11.13
CA GLY A 239 10.05 0.06 -11.62
C GLY A 239 9.14 -1.15 -11.73
N LEU A 240 7.89 -1.02 -11.30
CA LEU A 240 6.81 -1.95 -11.65
C LEU A 240 5.92 -1.32 -12.71
N LEU A 241 5.77 -1.97 -13.86
CA LEU A 241 4.88 -1.54 -14.94
C LEU A 241 3.72 -2.52 -15.07
N VAL A 242 2.50 -2.00 -15.10
CA VAL A 242 1.27 -2.79 -15.15
C VAL A 242 0.35 -2.31 -16.28
N GLY A 243 -0.12 -3.23 -17.13
CA GLY A 243 -1.13 -2.93 -18.15
C GLY A 243 -0.67 -3.10 -19.60
N SER A 244 -1.62 -2.98 -20.53
CA SER A 244 -1.51 -3.40 -21.95
C SER A 244 -0.56 -2.55 -22.82
N ASN A 245 -0.13 -1.38 -22.35
CA ASN A 245 0.73 -0.45 -23.11
C ASN A 245 2.09 -0.16 -22.43
N SER A 246 2.58 -1.11 -21.63
CA SER A 246 3.80 -0.92 -20.84
C SER A 246 5.11 -1.11 -21.61
N ASP A 247 5.09 -1.77 -22.77
CA ASP A 247 6.32 -2.16 -23.50
C ASP A 247 7.17 -0.98 -23.97
N HIS A 248 6.55 0.05 -24.55
CA HIS A 248 7.26 1.24 -25.03
C HIS A 248 7.90 2.03 -23.88
N LEU A 249 7.16 2.20 -22.79
CA LEU A 249 7.66 2.84 -21.57
C LEU A 249 8.77 2.00 -20.93
N ALA A 250 8.62 0.66 -20.95
CA ALA A 250 9.61 -0.27 -20.42
C ALA A 250 10.94 -0.17 -21.17
N ALA A 251 10.89 -0.17 -22.50
CA ALA A 251 12.09 -0.04 -23.34
C ALA A 251 12.84 1.26 -23.04
N LEU A 252 12.13 2.39 -22.92
CA LEU A 252 12.73 3.68 -22.61
C LEU A 252 13.35 3.69 -21.20
N LEU A 253 12.62 3.22 -20.19
CA LEU A 253 13.11 3.18 -18.80
C LEU A 253 14.30 2.22 -18.63
N ALA A 254 14.29 1.09 -19.32
CA ALA A 254 15.43 0.17 -19.35
C ALA A 254 16.66 0.83 -19.98
N ALA A 255 16.47 1.62 -21.05
CA ALA A 255 17.55 2.41 -21.65
C ALA A 255 18.09 3.51 -20.71
N GLN A 256 17.29 4.00 -19.75
CA GLN A 256 17.75 4.87 -18.65
C GLN A 256 18.45 4.11 -17.51
N GLY A 257 18.63 2.79 -17.64
CA GLY A 257 19.26 1.95 -16.63
C GLY A 257 18.34 1.55 -15.47
N CYS A 258 17.02 1.69 -15.60
CA CYS A 258 16.07 1.21 -14.60
C CYS A 258 15.96 -0.33 -14.65
N ALA A 259 15.77 -0.96 -13.48
CA ALA A 259 15.46 -2.37 -13.37
C ALA A 259 13.93 -2.54 -13.32
N LEU A 260 13.35 -3.22 -14.31
CA LEU A 260 11.91 -3.23 -14.51
C LEU A 260 11.30 -4.62 -14.30
N THR A 261 10.16 -4.64 -13.64
CA THR A 261 9.22 -5.77 -13.65
C THR A 261 7.98 -5.33 -14.42
N VAL A 262 7.65 -6.06 -15.48
CA VAL A 262 6.44 -5.80 -16.28
C VAL A 262 5.41 -6.88 -16.00
N ARG A 263 4.16 -6.48 -15.78
CA ARG A 263 3.02 -7.37 -15.57
C ARG A 263 1.87 -6.94 -16.47
N SER A 264 1.25 -7.91 -17.14
CA SER A 264 -0.01 -7.67 -17.84
C SER A 264 -1.08 -7.30 -16.82
N GLY A 265 -1.79 -6.18 -17.05
CA GLY A 265 -2.89 -5.73 -16.19
C GLY A 265 -4.20 -6.47 -16.43
N GLY A 266 -4.25 -7.32 -17.45
CA GLY A 266 -5.38 -8.17 -17.75
C GLY A 266 -6.47 -7.50 -18.56
N ALA A 267 -6.68 -7.99 -19.78
CA ALA A 267 -7.93 -7.75 -20.52
C ALA A 267 -9.05 -8.69 -20.02
N SER A 268 -8.71 -9.63 -19.13
CA SER A 268 -9.62 -10.64 -18.56
C SER A 268 -9.72 -10.56 -17.02
N PRO A 269 -10.86 -10.96 -16.43
CA PRO A 269 -11.03 -11.02 -14.97
C PRO A 269 -10.01 -11.91 -14.24
N SER A 270 -9.53 -12.98 -14.88
CA SER A 270 -8.53 -13.89 -14.30
C SER A 270 -7.16 -13.24 -14.14
N GLU A 271 -6.71 -12.48 -15.13
CA GLU A 271 -5.42 -11.77 -15.07
C GLU A 271 -5.43 -10.66 -14.01
N GLY A 272 -6.57 -9.97 -13.84
CA GLY A 272 -6.77 -9.02 -12.76
C GLY A 272 -6.72 -9.68 -11.38
N ALA A 273 -7.31 -10.87 -11.23
CA ALA A 273 -7.26 -11.64 -9.99
C ALA A 273 -5.84 -12.13 -9.66
N ASP A 274 -5.08 -12.60 -10.66
CA ASP A 274 -3.69 -13.04 -10.49
C ASP A 274 -2.78 -11.87 -10.08
N LEU A 275 -2.92 -10.71 -10.73
CA LEU A 275 -2.18 -9.52 -10.34
C LEU A 275 -2.57 -9.09 -8.92
N GLN A 276 -3.87 -9.04 -8.60
CA GLN A 276 -4.32 -8.70 -7.26
C GLN A 276 -3.72 -9.67 -6.24
N GLN A 277 -3.73 -10.97 -6.52
CA GLN A 277 -3.13 -11.98 -5.66
C GLN A 277 -1.62 -11.76 -5.49
N ALA A 278 -0.86 -11.50 -6.57
CA ALA A 278 0.58 -11.22 -6.50
C ALA A 278 0.89 -9.96 -5.68
N LEU A 279 0.08 -8.91 -5.82
CA LEU A 279 0.18 -7.68 -5.01
C LEU A 279 -0.14 -7.98 -3.53
N HIS A 280 -1.09 -8.88 -3.24
CA HIS A 280 -1.49 -9.24 -1.87
C HIS A 280 -0.51 -10.20 -1.19
N GLN A 281 0.10 -11.12 -1.93
CA GLN A 281 1.03 -12.12 -1.39
C GLN A 281 2.41 -11.54 -1.05
N GLY A 282 2.72 -10.33 -1.53
CA GLY A 282 3.97 -9.64 -1.24
C GLY A 282 5.15 -10.11 -2.09
N ASP A 283 4.88 -10.71 -3.25
CA ASP A 283 5.92 -11.09 -4.21
C ASP A 283 6.47 -9.88 -4.98
N LEU A 284 5.66 -8.82 -5.06
CA LEU A 284 5.97 -7.56 -5.72
C LEU A 284 6.25 -6.48 -4.68
N LEU A 285 7.50 -6.34 -4.25
CA LEU A 285 7.94 -5.34 -3.26
C LEU A 285 9.21 -4.63 -3.73
N ASP A 286 9.51 -3.51 -3.08
CA ASP A 286 10.73 -2.69 -3.28
C ASP A 286 10.84 -1.97 -4.62
N PHE A 287 9.71 -1.50 -5.13
CA PHE A 287 9.74 -0.64 -6.29
C PHE A 287 9.92 0.82 -5.86
N ASP A 288 10.85 1.51 -6.51
CA ASP A 288 11.01 2.95 -6.35
C ASP A 288 9.83 3.69 -7.01
N PHE A 289 9.30 3.12 -8.12
CA PHE A 289 8.08 3.62 -8.74
C PHE A 289 7.18 2.50 -9.29
N VAL A 290 5.88 2.79 -9.41
CA VAL A 290 4.90 1.97 -10.10
C VAL A 290 4.19 2.81 -11.15
N CYS A 291 4.03 2.26 -12.36
CA CYS A 291 3.18 2.84 -13.38
C CYS A 291 2.12 1.85 -13.83
N SER A 292 0.90 2.33 -14.03
CA SER A 292 -0.13 1.50 -14.66
C SER A 292 -1.04 2.30 -15.58
N ALA A 293 -1.56 1.65 -16.62
CA ALA A 293 -2.55 2.23 -17.52
C ALA A 293 -3.76 1.29 -17.68
N TRP A 294 -4.95 1.82 -17.41
CA TRP A 294 -6.23 1.10 -17.39
C TRP A 294 -7.21 1.75 -18.37
N LEU A 295 -6.95 1.59 -19.66
CA LEU A 295 -7.70 2.23 -20.75
C LEU A 295 -8.64 1.26 -21.48
N GLU A 296 -8.70 0.00 -21.06
CA GLU A 296 -9.51 -1.01 -21.75
C GLU A 296 -11.01 -0.79 -21.41
N PRO A 297 -11.91 -0.87 -22.40
CA PRO A 297 -13.34 -0.82 -22.14
C PRO A 297 -13.80 -2.05 -21.35
N GLY A 298 -14.80 -1.87 -20.47
CA GLY A 298 -15.40 -2.97 -19.71
C GLY A 298 -14.66 -3.38 -18.44
N LEU A 299 -13.60 -2.66 -18.05
CA LEU A 299 -12.99 -2.82 -16.72
C LEU A 299 -13.96 -2.35 -15.61
N ASP A 300 -13.96 -3.04 -14.47
CA ASP A 300 -14.68 -2.62 -13.27
C ASP A 300 -13.93 -1.45 -12.57
N PRO A 301 -14.53 -0.24 -12.41
CA PRO A 301 -13.95 0.86 -11.65
C PRO A 301 -13.45 0.48 -10.28
N ASP A 302 -14.23 -0.34 -9.56
CA ASP A 302 -13.92 -0.67 -8.18
C ASP A 302 -12.72 -1.62 -8.15
N ALA A 303 -12.60 -2.51 -9.13
CA ALA A 303 -11.41 -3.34 -9.31
C ALA A 303 -10.18 -2.49 -9.63
N VAL A 304 -10.29 -1.54 -10.56
CA VAL A 304 -9.19 -0.60 -10.89
C VAL A 304 -8.77 0.21 -9.67
N GLN A 305 -9.72 0.73 -8.89
CA GLN A 305 -9.43 1.44 -7.65
C GLN A 305 -8.70 0.52 -6.66
N ARG A 306 -9.21 -0.69 -6.41
CA ARG A 306 -8.54 -1.67 -5.52
C ARG A 306 -7.12 -1.99 -5.98
N MET A 307 -6.88 -2.10 -7.29
CA MET A 307 -5.54 -2.33 -7.84
C MET A 307 -4.61 -1.15 -7.61
N ILE A 308 -5.08 0.09 -7.85
CA ILE A 308 -4.32 1.31 -7.56
C ILE A 308 -3.95 1.31 -6.07
N GLU A 309 -4.91 1.11 -5.18
CA GLU A 309 -4.67 1.09 -3.73
C GLU A 309 -3.68 -0.02 -3.32
N SER A 310 -3.80 -1.21 -3.91
CA SER A 310 -2.92 -2.35 -3.60
C SER A 310 -1.49 -2.13 -4.10
N SER A 311 -1.31 -1.41 -5.21
CA SER A 311 0.01 -1.13 -5.78
C SER A 311 0.91 -0.32 -4.85
N PHE A 312 0.34 0.46 -3.91
CA PHE A 312 1.11 1.19 -2.90
C PHE A 312 1.85 0.25 -1.95
N GLY A 313 1.34 -0.95 -1.70
CA GLY A 313 2.05 -1.96 -0.91
C GLY A 313 3.39 -2.37 -1.54
N CYS A 314 3.51 -2.23 -2.86
CA CYS A 314 4.70 -2.63 -3.61
C CYS A 314 5.82 -1.58 -3.58
N LEU A 315 5.46 -0.32 -3.32
CA LEU A 315 6.39 0.80 -3.34
C LEU A 315 7.27 0.81 -2.09
N ARG A 316 8.54 1.20 -2.23
CA ARG A 316 9.33 1.65 -1.08
C ARG A 316 8.70 2.88 -0.43
N PRO A 317 8.99 3.16 0.84
CA PRO A 317 8.68 4.48 1.38
C PRO A 317 9.26 5.58 0.49
N SER A 318 8.50 6.65 0.35
CA SER A 318 8.71 7.75 -0.60
C SER A 318 8.69 7.38 -2.08
N GLY A 319 8.36 6.14 -2.44
CA GLY A 319 8.21 5.70 -3.83
C GLY A 319 7.02 6.38 -4.52
N LEU A 320 7.08 6.46 -5.86
CA LEU A 320 6.11 7.19 -6.68
C LEU A 320 5.16 6.25 -7.43
N ALA A 321 3.86 6.51 -7.32
CA ALA A 321 2.81 5.90 -8.11
C ALA A 321 2.35 6.84 -9.23
N VAL A 322 2.31 6.35 -10.47
CA VAL A 322 1.77 7.07 -11.63
C VAL A 322 0.78 6.18 -12.37
N HIS A 323 -0.50 6.42 -12.16
CA HIS A 323 -1.58 5.64 -12.76
C HIS A 323 -2.29 6.45 -13.84
N VAL A 324 -2.75 5.78 -14.89
CA VAL A 324 -3.66 6.34 -15.88
C VAL A 324 -4.91 5.48 -15.93
N VAL A 325 -6.08 6.11 -15.91
CA VAL A 325 -7.39 5.45 -15.99
C VAL A 325 -8.20 6.03 -17.15
N GLY A 326 -8.96 5.19 -17.83
CA GLY A 326 -9.92 5.62 -18.84
C GLY A 326 -11.15 6.30 -18.21
N THR A 327 -11.62 7.36 -18.84
CA THR A 327 -12.79 8.16 -18.42
C THR A 327 -13.88 8.10 -19.49
N GLY A 328 -15.12 8.40 -19.09
CA GLY A 328 -16.29 8.32 -19.97
C GLY A 328 -16.42 6.96 -20.66
N ALA A 329 -16.67 6.97 -21.98
CA ALA A 329 -16.98 5.78 -22.77
C ALA A 329 -15.77 4.86 -23.09
N TYR A 330 -14.52 5.27 -22.82
CA TYR A 330 -13.32 4.50 -23.20
C TYR A 330 -12.75 3.60 -22.10
N GLY A 331 -13.30 3.59 -20.89
CA GLY A 331 -12.70 2.82 -19.80
C GLY A 331 -13.70 2.48 -18.72
N PRO A 332 -13.24 2.20 -17.48
CA PRO A 332 -14.13 1.73 -16.42
C PRO A 332 -15.31 2.68 -16.12
N GLY A 333 -15.30 3.92 -16.60
CA GLY A 333 -16.25 4.96 -16.19
C GLY A 333 -15.75 5.66 -14.94
N PHE A 334 -14.43 5.82 -14.82
CA PHE A 334 -13.80 6.51 -13.70
C PHE A 334 -14.17 8.00 -13.78
N SER A 335 -15.19 8.39 -13.02
CA SER A 335 -15.70 9.76 -13.00
C SER A 335 -14.75 10.71 -12.28
N ARG A 336 -15.02 12.01 -12.42
CA ARG A 336 -14.26 13.04 -11.69
C ARG A 336 -14.35 12.80 -10.18
N ALA A 337 -15.56 12.49 -9.70
CA ALA A 337 -15.81 12.20 -8.30
C ALA A 337 -15.03 10.98 -7.80
N ALA A 338 -14.80 9.97 -8.66
CA ALA A 338 -13.99 8.80 -8.33
C ALA A 338 -12.50 9.16 -8.14
N LEU A 339 -11.93 10.02 -9.00
CA LEU A 339 -10.55 10.51 -8.84
C LEU A 339 -10.38 11.36 -7.58
N GLU A 340 -11.35 12.23 -7.30
CA GLU A 340 -11.36 13.05 -6.08
C GLU A 340 -11.44 12.17 -4.83
N ARG A 341 -12.32 11.15 -4.82
CA ARG A 341 -12.44 10.18 -3.73
C ARG A 341 -11.15 9.37 -3.54
N LEU A 342 -10.56 8.87 -4.62
CA LEU A 342 -9.28 8.15 -4.58
C LEU A 342 -8.18 9.02 -3.96
N SER A 343 -8.11 10.29 -4.36
CA SER A 343 -7.15 11.26 -3.81
C SER A 343 -7.35 11.49 -2.31
N LEU A 344 -8.59 11.69 -1.88
CA LEU A 344 -8.92 11.85 -0.46
C LEU A 344 -8.61 10.59 0.36
N ASN A 345 -8.88 9.41 -0.19
CA ASN A 345 -8.54 8.13 0.44
C ASN A 345 -7.03 7.94 0.60
N MET A 346 -6.23 8.33 -0.39
CA MET A 346 -4.77 8.26 -0.29
C MET A 346 -4.23 9.24 0.76
N LEU A 347 -4.76 10.46 0.79
CA LEU A 347 -4.41 11.46 1.81
C LEU A 347 -4.82 11.01 3.22
N SER A 348 -6.00 10.40 3.39
CA SER A 348 -6.44 9.90 4.70
C SER A 348 -5.59 8.72 5.18
N LYS A 349 -5.04 7.92 4.26
CA LYS A 349 -4.02 6.89 4.54
C LYS A 349 -2.62 7.47 4.80
N GLY A 350 -2.47 8.80 4.72
CA GLY A 350 -1.25 9.52 5.03
C GLY A 350 -0.24 9.59 3.89
N HIS A 351 -0.64 9.25 2.66
CA HIS A 351 0.18 9.40 1.45
C HIS A 351 0.09 10.82 0.90
N ASP A 352 1.08 11.21 0.09
CA ASP A 352 1.04 12.50 -0.60
C ASP A 352 0.44 12.33 -1.99
N VAL A 353 -0.44 13.24 -2.40
CA VAL A 353 -1.09 13.21 -3.72
C VAL A 353 -0.73 14.48 -4.48
N ALA A 354 -0.33 14.35 -5.75
CA ALA A 354 -0.09 15.51 -6.60
C ALA A 354 -1.39 16.28 -6.83
N ARG A 355 -1.29 17.60 -6.97
CA ARG A 355 -2.46 18.47 -7.12
C ARG A 355 -3.37 18.00 -8.26
N LEU A 356 -4.68 18.05 -8.04
CA LEU A 356 -5.71 17.71 -9.02
C LEU A 356 -5.95 18.90 -9.96
N ARG A 357 -5.73 18.70 -11.27
CA ARG A 357 -6.09 19.63 -12.35
C ARG A 357 -7.14 18.98 -13.23
N LEU A 358 -8.39 19.09 -12.79
CA LEU A 358 -9.57 18.50 -13.45
C LEU A 358 -10.45 19.58 -14.10
N ALA A 359 -9.88 20.78 -14.31
CA ALA A 359 -10.56 21.95 -14.84
C ALA A 359 -10.20 22.21 -16.31
N PRO A 360 -11.10 22.85 -17.09
CA PRO A 360 -12.46 23.23 -16.71
C PRO A 360 -13.39 22.01 -16.57
N HIS A 361 -14.35 22.06 -15.64
CA HIS A 361 -15.39 21.03 -15.58
C HIS A 361 -16.20 21.11 -16.86
N ARG A 362 -16.08 20.10 -17.71
CA ARG A 362 -17.00 19.86 -18.81
C ARG A 362 -17.84 18.65 -18.44
N PRO A 363 -19.19 18.71 -18.56
CA PRO A 363 -20.04 17.53 -18.42
C PRO A 363 -19.60 16.38 -19.34
N GLU A 364 -18.95 16.73 -20.45
CA GLU A 364 -18.26 15.84 -21.38
C GLU A 364 -17.22 14.94 -20.71
N PHE A 365 -16.59 15.33 -19.59
CA PHE A 365 -15.60 14.49 -18.91
C PHE A 365 -16.17 13.13 -18.45
N ASP A 366 -17.43 13.12 -18.02
CA ASP A 366 -18.10 11.91 -17.54
C ASP A 366 -18.78 11.15 -18.70
N CYS A 367 -18.87 11.74 -19.89
CA CYS A 367 -19.66 11.23 -21.02
C CYS A 367 -18.81 10.87 -22.25
N GLU A 368 -17.71 11.59 -22.49
CA GLU A 368 -16.85 11.43 -23.65
C GLU A 368 -15.65 10.53 -23.34
N PRO A 369 -15.22 9.73 -24.33
CA PRO A 369 -13.91 9.10 -24.35
C PRO A 369 -12.77 9.96 -23.78
N GLY A 370 -12.08 9.49 -22.75
CA GLY A 370 -10.92 10.20 -22.25
C GLY A 370 -9.99 9.37 -21.38
N ALA A 371 -8.99 10.04 -20.82
CA ALA A 371 -8.06 9.47 -19.85
C ALA A 371 -7.76 10.49 -18.75
N ALA A 372 -7.42 9.99 -17.57
CA ALA A 372 -6.94 10.81 -16.47
C ALA A 372 -5.73 10.15 -15.80
N GLY A 373 -4.72 10.98 -15.55
CA GLY A 373 -3.52 10.64 -14.81
C GLY A 373 -3.68 10.94 -13.32
N PHE A 374 -3.12 10.06 -12.49
CA PHE A 374 -3.09 10.16 -11.05
C PHE A 374 -1.66 9.92 -10.56
N ILE A 375 -1.12 10.89 -9.83
CA ILE A 375 0.23 10.83 -9.26
C ILE A 375 0.15 10.94 -7.75
N ALA A 376 0.80 10.01 -7.06
CA ALA A 376 0.87 10.02 -5.61
C ALA A 376 2.17 9.37 -5.12
N ARG A 377 2.58 9.69 -3.91
CA ARG A 377 3.83 9.23 -3.29
C ARG A 377 3.51 8.51 -1.98
N ARG A 378 4.06 7.31 -1.81
CA ARG A 378 3.91 6.55 -0.55
C ARG A 378 4.70 7.27 0.54
N THR A 379 4.05 7.80 1.57
CA THR A 379 4.78 8.42 2.70
C THR A 379 5.16 7.36 3.75
N SER A 380 6.39 7.40 4.26
CA SER A 380 6.77 6.73 5.52
C SER A 380 6.30 7.58 6.69
N ARG A 381 5.12 7.33 7.24
CA ARG A 381 4.77 7.90 8.54
C ARG A 381 5.31 7.09 9.74
N TRP A 382 6.10 6.05 9.48
CA TRP A 382 6.48 5.05 10.48
C TRP A 382 8.00 4.87 10.65
N LEU A 383 8.81 5.80 10.15
CA LEU A 383 10.24 5.90 10.47
C LEU A 383 10.49 7.13 11.33
#